data_AF-A0A7K3GGU3-F1
#
_entry.id   AF-A0A7K3GGU3-F1
#
_cell.length_a   1.000
_cell.length_b   1.000
_cell.length_c   1.000
_cell.angle_alpha   90.00
_cell.angle_beta   90.00
_cell.angle_gamma   90.00
#
_symmetry.space_group_name_H-M   'P 1'
#
loop_
_entity.id
_entity.type
_entity.pdbx_description
1 polymer ?
#
loop_
_entity_poly.entity_id
_entity_poly.type
_entity_poly.pdbx_seq_one_letter_code
_entity_poly.pdbx_strand_id
1 'polypeptide(L)'
;MRQGPEIWIRGPVAAPESPDRGPAAPEMPRGPSPTEAPGFSWIGVHGGAGVTTLAGVFGGQDCGQGWPGPGDPPSVLLVARTHAAGLTAAGRAVEE
;
A
#
# COMPACT_ATOMS: atom_id res chain seq x y z
N MET A 1 26.00 -16.22 -30.28
CA MET A 1 24.85 -15.38 -29.89
C MET A 1 24.16 -16.03 -28.72
N ARG A 2 24.26 -15.44 -27.52
CA ARG A 2 23.47 -15.83 -26.34
C ARG A 2 23.15 -14.55 -25.58
N GLN A 3 21.97 -13.98 -25.83
CA GLN A 3 21.40 -12.88 -25.06
C GLN A 3 20.71 -13.49 -23.83
N GLY A 4 21.13 -13.07 -22.63
CA GLY A 4 20.40 -13.36 -21.38
C GLY A 4 19.15 -12.48 -21.26
N PRO A 5 18.20 -12.81 -20.37
CA PRO A 5 16.92 -12.13 -20.30
C PRO A 5 17.10 -10.68 -19.83
N GLU A 6 16.57 -9.74 -20.61
CA GLU A 6 16.54 -8.31 -20.26
C GLU A 6 15.75 -8.12 -18.97
N ILE A 7 16.46 -7.90 -17.86
CA ILE A 7 15.84 -7.38 -16.65
C ILE A 7 15.51 -5.91 -16.96
N TRP A 8 14.22 -5.62 -17.13
CA TRP A 8 13.74 -4.25 -17.37
C TRP A 8 13.87 -3.42 -16.08
N ILE A 9 15.06 -2.93 -15.80
CA ILE A 9 15.21 -1.76 -14.91
C ILE A 9 14.78 -0.57 -15.75
N ARG A 10 13.68 0.08 -15.36
CA ARG A 10 13.21 1.29 -16.04
C ARG A 10 14.39 2.25 -16.21
N GLY A 11 14.62 2.67 -17.46
CA GLY A 11 15.58 3.73 -17.77
C GLY A 11 15.25 5.02 -17.01
N PRO A 12 16.13 6.03 -17.08
CA PRO A 12 15.97 7.28 -16.34
C PRO A 12 14.58 7.86 -16.58
N VAL A 13 13.79 8.01 -15.50
CA VAL A 13 12.53 8.75 -15.57
C VAL A 13 12.89 10.21 -15.79
N ALA A 14 12.52 10.77 -16.94
CA ALA A 14 12.66 12.20 -17.18
C ALA A 14 11.91 12.95 -16.06
N ALA A 15 12.59 13.93 -15.45
CA ALA A 15 11.93 14.82 -14.51
C ALA A 15 10.77 15.50 -15.25
N PRO A 16 9.59 15.66 -14.62
CA PRO A 16 8.52 16.41 -15.23
C PRO A 16 9.03 17.82 -15.54
N GLU A 17 8.95 18.21 -16.80
CA GLU A 17 9.15 19.59 -17.21
C GLU A 17 8.19 20.48 -16.43
N SER A 18 8.72 21.51 -15.76
CA SER A 18 7.92 22.48 -15.03
C SER A 18 6.87 23.06 -15.97
N PRO A 19 5.56 22.88 -15.72
CA PRO A 19 4.56 23.46 -16.59
C PRO A 19 4.68 24.98 -16.47
N ASP A 20 4.96 25.61 -17.60
CA ASP A 20 4.78 27.04 -17.77
C ASP A 20 3.36 27.36 -17.29
N ARG A 21 3.23 28.33 -16.37
CA ARG A 21 1.99 28.55 -15.61
C ARG A 21 0.91 29.10 -16.54
N GLY A 22 0.18 28.20 -17.19
CA GLY A 22 -1.09 28.49 -17.85
C GLY A 22 -2.15 28.98 -16.85
N PRO A 23 -3.26 29.56 -17.33
CA PRO A 23 -4.30 30.11 -16.47
C PRO A 23 -4.82 29.05 -15.49
N ALA A 24 -5.02 29.48 -14.23
CA ALA A 24 -5.31 28.59 -13.11
C ALA A 24 -6.48 27.64 -13.42
N ALA A 25 -6.19 26.34 -13.41
CA ALA A 25 -7.21 25.30 -13.46
C ALA A 25 -8.17 25.46 -12.26
N PRO A 26 -9.46 25.12 -12.41
CA PRO A 26 -10.41 25.14 -11.30
C PRO A 26 -9.87 24.31 -10.14
N GLU A 27 -9.88 24.88 -8.94
CA GLU A 27 -9.37 24.25 -7.73
C GLU A 27 -10.20 22.99 -7.45
N MET A 28 -9.65 21.82 -7.82
CA MET A 28 -10.20 20.55 -7.36
C MET A 28 -10.12 20.50 -5.84
N PRO A 29 -11.16 20.04 -5.14
CA PRO A 29 -11.10 19.84 -3.70
C PRO A 29 -9.87 18.99 -3.37
N ARG A 30 -8.93 19.58 -2.65
CA ARG A 30 -7.79 18.85 -2.08
C ARG A 30 -8.39 17.80 -1.16
N GLY A 31 -8.09 16.52 -1.44
CA GLY A 31 -8.40 15.44 -0.51
C GLY A 31 -7.81 15.72 0.87
N PRO A 32 -8.28 15.04 1.93
CA PRO A 32 -7.79 15.26 3.28
C PRO A 32 -6.26 15.13 3.31
N SER A 33 -5.61 15.97 4.13
CA SER A 33 -4.16 15.87 4.30
C SER A 33 -3.80 14.48 4.84
N PRO A 34 -2.59 13.95 4.60
CA PRO A 34 -2.17 12.64 5.12
C PRO A 34 -2.32 12.49 6.64
N THR A 35 -2.34 13.60 7.37
CA THR A 35 -2.60 13.69 8.82
C THR A 35 -4.07 13.52 9.19
N GLU A 36 -5.00 13.79 8.27
CA GLU A 36 -6.45 13.75 8.47
C GLU A 36 -7.12 12.50 7.88
N ALA A 37 -6.37 11.70 7.10
CA ALA A 37 -6.87 10.41 6.64
C ALA A 37 -7.02 9.46 7.84
N PRO A 38 -8.20 8.85 8.07
CA PRO A 38 -8.32 7.82 9.09
C PRO A 38 -7.29 6.73 8.79
N GLY A 39 -6.47 6.41 9.80
CA GLY A 39 -5.40 5.43 9.65
C GLY A 39 -5.91 4.07 9.19
N PHE A 40 -5.00 3.18 8.81
CA PHE A 40 -5.33 1.80 8.45
C PHE A 40 -5.00 0.86 9.61
N SER A 41 -5.84 -0.16 9.79
CA SER A 41 -5.52 -1.34 10.59
C SER A 41 -4.98 -2.42 9.66
N TRP A 42 -3.70 -2.74 9.83
CA TRP A 42 -2.99 -3.70 8.99
C TRP A 42 -3.08 -5.09 9.63
N ILE A 43 -3.62 -6.07 8.89
CA ILE A 43 -3.72 -7.47 9.34
C ILE A 43 -2.90 -8.34 8.39
N GLY A 44 -1.91 -9.03 8.92
CA GLY A 44 -1.17 -10.07 8.22
C GLY A 44 -2.00 -11.35 8.17
N VAL A 45 -2.17 -11.92 6.98
CA VAL A 45 -2.89 -13.20 6.82
C VAL A 45 -1.97 -14.42 6.97
N HIS A 46 -0.66 -14.18 7.15
CA HIS A 46 0.34 -15.21 7.42
C HIS A 46 1.58 -14.62 8.11
N GLY A 47 2.41 -15.50 8.69
CA GLY A 47 3.70 -15.11 9.26
C GLY A 47 4.62 -14.45 8.23
N GLY A 48 5.20 -13.30 8.58
CA GLY A 48 6.14 -12.58 7.71
C GLY A 48 5.51 -11.85 6.51
N ALA A 49 4.22 -11.51 6.58
CA ALA A 49 3.51 -10.77 5.53
C ALA A 49 4.04 -9.34 5.28
N GLY A 50 4.75 -8.74 6.25
CA GLY A 50 5.34 -7.39 6.11
C GLY A 50 4.53 -6.27 6.75
N VAL A 51 3.61 -6.61 7.66
CA VAL A 51 2.73 -5.65 8.37
C VAL A 51 3.53 -4.55 9.08
N THR A 52 4.50 -4.93 9.90
CA THR A 52 5.39 -3.98 10.60
C THR A 52 6.09 -3.01 9.65
N THR A 53 6.50 -3.48 8.47
CA THR A 53 7.13 -2.64 7.45
C THR A 53 6.12 -1.65 6.86
N LEU A 54 4.93 -2.11 6.47
CA LEU A 54 3.90 -1.24 5.90
C LEU A 54 3.41 -0.20 6.92
N ALA A 55 3.17 -0.60 8.16
CA ALA A 55 2.79 0.30 9.24
C ALA A 55 3.89 1.34 9.53
N GLY A 56 5.16 0.94 9.52
CA GLY A 56 6.29 1.87 9.73
C GLY A 56 6.48 2.89 8.60
N VAL A 57 6.16 2.53 7.35
CA VAL A 57 6.34 3.40 6.18
C VAL A 57 5.12 4.29 5.92
N PHE A 58 3.92 3.74 6.07
CA PHE A 58 2.67 4.41 5.71
C PHE A 58 1.86 4.89 6.92
N GLY A 59 2.30 4.61 8.15
CA GLY A 59 1.54 4.83 9.36
C GLY A 59 0.42 3.80 9.53
N GLY A 60 -0.49 4.05 10.48
CA GLY A 60 -1.56 3.12 10.86
C GLY A 60 -1.17 2.16 11.97
N GLN A 61 -2.05 1.20 12.26
CA GLN A 61 -1.95 0.26 13.37
C GLN A 61 -1.57 -1.13 12.86
N ASP A 62 -0.53 -1.72 13.44
CA ASP A 62 -0.20 -3.14 13.24
C ASP A 62 -1.08 -4.00 14.15
N CYS A 63 -2.05 -4.71 13.57
CA CYS A 63 -2.96 -5.61 14.29
C CYS A 63 -2.46 -7.07 14.33
N GLY A 64 -1.24 -7.34 13.85
CA GLY A 64 -0.71 -8.69 13.74
C GLY A 64 -1.57 -9.56 12.83
N GLN A 65 -2.12 -10.65 13.35
CA GLN A 65 -3.05 -11.56 12.64
C GLN A 65 -4.48 -11.51 13.21
N GLY A 66 -4.79 -10.51 14.05
CA GLY A 66 -6.11 -10.33 14.66
C GLY A 66 -6.89 -9.20 14.02
N TRP A 67 -8.22 -9.25 14.11
CA TRP A 67 -9.08 -8.12 13.72
C TRP A 67 -8.90 -6.93 14.67
N PRO A 68 -8.96 -5.68 14.17
CA PRO A 68 -8.85 -4.47 14.99
C PRO A 68 -9.89 -4.43 16.11
N GLY A 69 -9.46 -3.91 17.25
CA GLY A 69 -10.34 -3.63 18.37
C GLY A 69 -11.10 -2.30 18.21
N PRO A 70 -12.00 -1.96 19.15
CA PRO A 70 -12.82 -0.75 19.10
C PRO A 70 -12.05 0.57 19.09
N GLY A 71 -10.78 0.57 19.49
CA GLY A 71 -9.90 1.74 19.49
C GLY A 71 -8.98 1.85 18.28
N ASP A 72 -8.97 0.83 17.42
CA ASP A 72 -8.12 0.80 16.24
C ASP A 72 -8.84 1.43 15.04
N PRO A 73 -8.09 1.87 14.02
CA PRO A 73 -8.70 2.43 12.82
C PRO A 73 -9.68 1.45 12.13
N PRO A 74 -10.84 1.93 11.65
CA PRO A 74 -11.88 1.05 11.09
C PRO A 74 -11.57 0.55 9.67
N SER A 75 -10.66 1.22 8.95
CA SER A 75 -10.25 0.83 7.60
C SER A 75 -9.23 -0.30 7.68
N VAL A 76 -9.63 -1.51 7.26
CA VAL A 76 -8.78 -2.70 7.33
C VAL A 76 -8.05 -2.96 6.00
N LEU A 77 -6.74 -3.23 6.09
CA LEU A 77 -5.93 -3.71 4.97
C LEU A 77 -5.35 -5.08 5.29
N LEU A 78 -5.77 -6.10 4.53
CA LEU A 78 -5.18 -7.44 4.58
C LEU A 78 -3.84 -7.43 3.84
N VAL A 79 -2.81 -7.97 4.48
CA VAL A 79 -1.44 -8.00 3.97
C VAL A 79 -1.02 -9.44 3.74
N ALA A 80 -0.61 -9.73 2.51
CA ALA A 80 -0.12 -11.03 2.09
C ALA A 80 1.02 -10.88 1.08
N ARG A 81 1.87 -11.91 0.98
CA ARG A 81 2.83 -12.03 -0.11
C ARG A 81 2.17 -12.61 -1.36
N THR A 82 2.73 -12.28 -2.52
CA THR A 82 2.26 -12.74 -3.84
C THR A 82 2.62 -14.19 -4.17
N HIS A 83 3.11 -14.98 -3.21
CA HIS A 83 3.33 -16.41 -3.39
C HIS A 83 2.04 -17.20 -3.14
N ALA A 84 1.97 -18.44 -3.66
CA ALA A 84 0.77 -19.28 -3.61
C ALA A 84 0.14 -19.36 -2.20
N ALA A 85 0.93 -19.71 -1.17
CA ALA A 85 0.41 -19.81 0.19
C ALA A 85 -0.15 -18.47 0.74
N GLY A 86 0.39 -17.32 0.31
CA GLY A 86 -0.02 -16.00 0.77
C GLY A 86 -1.33 -15.58 0.13
N LEU A 87 -1.47 -15.81 -1.19
CA LEU A 87 -2.73 -15.57 -1.91
C LEU A 87 -3.85 -16.49 -1.41
N THR A 88 -3.57 -17.77 -1.14
CA THR A 88 -4.55 -18.68 -0.53
C THR A 88 -4.99 -18.19 0.86
N ALA A 89 -4.05 -17.74 1.70
CA ALA A 89 -4.38 -17.21 3.01
C ALA A 89 -5.20 -15.92 2.93
N ALA A 90 -4.91 -15.04 1.96
CA ALA A 90 -5.69 -13.84 1.71
C ALA A 90 -7.13 -14.14 1.30
N GLY A 91 -7.34 -15.14 0.44
CA GLY A 91 -8.69 -15.59 0.06
C GLY A 91 -9.50 -16.06 1.27
N ARG A 92 -8.92 -16.92 2.10
CA ARG A 92 -9.58 -17.42 3.33
C ARG A 92 -9.97 -16.29 4.28
N ALA A 93 -9.10 -15.30 4.46
CA ALA A 93 -9.34 -14.19 5.38
C ALA A 93 -10.54 -13.29 4.99
N VAL A 94 -11.03 -13.36 3.75
CA VAL A 94 -12.22 -12.61 3.29
C VAL A 94 -13.48 -13.48 3.32
N GLU A 95 -13.32 -14.80 3.38
CA GLU A 95 -14.43 -15.76 3.41
C GLU A 95 -14.92 -16.07 4.84
N GLU A 96 -14.11 -15.76 5.86
CA GLU A 96 -14.44 -15.89 7.30
C GLU A 96 -15.28 -14.72 7.82
#